data_AF-A0A2X2WK74-F1
#
_entry.id   AF-A0A2X2WK74-F1
#
_cell.length_a   1.000
_cell.length_b   1.000
_cell.length_c   1.000
_cell.angle_alpha   90.00
_cell.angle_beta   90.00
_cell.angle_gamma   90.00
#
_symmetry.space_group_name_H-M   'P 1'
#
loop_
_entity.id
_entity.type
_entity.pdbx_description
1 polymer ?
#
loop_
_entity_poly.entity_id
_entity_poly.type
_entity_poly.pdbx_seq_one_letter_code
_entity_poly.pdbx_strand_id
1 'polypeptide(L)'
;MEKYSPEKSIADRIKDAESIEYVGNGTYLLVDEADSAMYVYQLSQDLDIRSVRKIETDLFENARNRGIEGIAWMAGRNELYFAKERKPVMLYRTQSDGGLTHFSEIVPTG
;
A
#
# COMPACT_ATOMS: atom_id res chain seq x y z
N MET A 1 -11.16 22.73 7.60
CA MET A 1 -9.83 22.27 7.16
C MET A 1 -9.02 22.06 8.42
N GLU A 2 -8.92 20.82 8.89
CA GLU A 2 -8.28 20.51 10.17
C GLU A 2 -6.75 20.57 10.00
N LYS A 3 -6.09 21.35 10.86
CA LYS A 3 -4.64 21.54 10.81
C LYS A 3 -3.94 20.28 11.31
N TYR A 4 -2.88 19.88 10.61
CA TYR A 4 -1.94 18.85 11.01
C TYR A 4 -1.45 19.07 12.45
N SER A 5 -1.61 18.06 13.31
CA SER A 5 -1.10 18.04 14.69
C SER A 5 -0.02 16.96 14.82
N PRO A 6 1.21 17.32 15.22
CA PRO A 6 2.35 16.40 15.29
C PRO A 6 2.32 15.43 16.49
N GLU A 7 1.27 15.47 17.33
CA GLU A 7 1.26 14.75 18.63
C GLU A 7 0.60 13.37 18.63
N LYS A 8 0.05 12.89 17.51
CA LYS A 8 -0.26 11.46 17.36
C LYS A 8 0.96 10.77 16.80
N SER A 9 1.58 9.88 17.57
CA SER A 9 2.72 9.13 17.09
C SER A 9 2.30 8.40 15.82
N ILE A 10 3.17 8.37 14.82
CA ILE A 10 2.89 7.66 13.57
C ILE A 10 2.68 6.16 13.83
N ALA A 11 3.26 5.63 14.92
CA ALA A 11 2.99 4.29 15.42
C ALA A 11 1.52 4.10 15.87
N ASP A 12 0.82 5.16 16.32
CA ASP A 12 -0.60 5.11 16.66
C ASP A 12 -1.51 5.06 15.41
N ARG A 13 -0.94 5.10 14.20
CA ARG A 13 -1.67 5.07 12.93
C ARG A 13 -1.66 3.70 12.26
N ILE A 14 -0.72 2.82 12.61
CA ILE A 14 -0.72 1.44 12.16
C ILE A 14 -1.60 0.66 13.11
N LYS A 15 -2.73 0.16 12.61
CA LYS A 15 -3.74 -0.52 13.40
C LYS A 15 -3.78 -2.01 13.09
N ASP A 16 -3.61 -2.35 11.81
CA ASP A 16 -3.77 -3.71 11.30
C ASP A 16 -2.89 -3.87 10.05
N ALA A 17 -1.57 -3.85 10.28
CA ALA A 17 -0.59 -3.98 9.20
C ALA A 17 -0.48 -5.42 8.72
N GLU A 18 -0.83 -5.64 7.45
CA GLU A 18 -0.77 -6.97 6.83
C GLU A 18 0.51 -7.19 6.01
N SER A 19 1.04 -6.13 5.39
CA SER A 19 2.18 -6.27 4.48
C SER A 19 3.05 -5.03 4.41
N ILE A 20 4.36 -5.24 4.18
CA ILE A 20 5.37 -4.20 3.99
C ILE A 20 6.32 -4.56 2.83
N GLU A 21 6.72 -3.58 2.03
CA GLU A 21 7.64 -3.76 0.91
C GLU A 21 8.63 -2.60 0.79
N TYR A 22 9.89 -2.90 0.48
CA TYR A 22 10.92 -1.89 0.24
C TYR A 22 11.03 -1.57 -1.26
N VAL A 23 10.87 -0.30 -1.63
CA VAL A 23 10.88 0.13 -3.03
C VAL A 23 12.09 0.96 -3.44
N GLY A 24 13.07 1.08 -2.54
CA GLY A 24 14.32 1.79 -2.79
C GLY A 24 14.41 3.14 -2.10
N ASN A 25 15.64 3.66 -1.98
CA ASN A 25 15.94 4.98 -1.41
C ASN A 25 15.33 5.23 -0.02
N GLY A 26 15.27 4.20 0.84
CA GLY A 26 14.63 4.30 2.16
C GLY A 26 13.09 4.38 2.13
N THR A 27 12.47 4.09 0.98
CA THR A 27 11.01 4.12 0.82
C THR A 27 10.41 2.74 1.08
N TYR A 28 9.42 2.69 1.96
CA TYR A 28 8.66 1.50 2.30
C TYR A 28 7.18 1.73 2.03
N LEU A 29 6.52 0.70 1.53
CA LEU A 29 5.07 0.65 1.37
C LEU A 29 4.51 -0.25 2.45
N LEU A 30 3.43 0.17 3.10
CA LEU A 30 2.75 -0.58 4.14
C LEU A 30 1.26 -0.66 3.79
N VAL A 31 0.65 -1.84 3.83
CA VAL A 31 -0.81 -1.99 3.74
C VAL A 31 -1.38 -2.13 5.14
N ASP A 32 -2.43 -1.36 5.45
CA ASP A 32 -3.19 -1.43 6.70
C ASP A 32 -4.66 -1.75 6.38
N GLU A 33 -5.16 -2.89 6.84
CA GLU A 33 -6.52 -3.34 6.52
C GLU A 33 -7.58 -2.49 7.25
N ALA A 34 -7.32 -2.12 8.50
CA ALA A 34 -8.25 -1.34 9.33
C ALA A 34 -8.53 0.05 8.74
N ASP A 35 -7.52 0.70 8.16
CA ASP A 35 -7.66 1.97 7.45
C ASP A 35 -7.98 1.80 5.95
N SER A 36 -7.98 0.57 5.46
CA SER A 36 -8.19 0.21 4.05
C SER A 36 -7.35 1.09 3.14
N ALA A 37 -6.03 1.11 3.38
CA ALA A 37 -5.12 2.02 2.71
C ALA A 37 -3.70 1.47 2.62
N MET A 38 -2.93 2.06 1.69
CA MET A 38 -1.50 1.90 1.63
C MET A 38 -0.81 3.17 2.13
N TYR A 39 0.20 3.03 2.96
CA TYR A 39 1.05 4.11 3.42
C TYR A 39 2.41 4.02 2.75
N VAL A 40 2.97 5.16 2.35
CA VAL A 40 4.37 5.26 1.91
C VAL A 40 5.15 5.94 3.01
N TYR A 41 6.10 5.20 3.57
CA TYR A 41 7.04 5.65 4.58
C TYR A 41 8.37 5.97 3.93
N GLN A 42 8.94 7.11 4.30
CA GLN A 42 10.33 7.43 4.02
C GLN A 42 11.11 7.32 5.33
N LEU A 43 12.05 6.39 5.39
CA LEU A 43 12.90 6.18 6.56
C LEU A 43 14.32 6.73 6.33
N SER A 44 15.00 7.12 7.41
CA SER A 44 16.44 7.33 7.45
C SER A 44 17.18 5.98 7.50
N GLN A 45 18.51 6.00 7.40
CA GLN A 45 19.32 4.79 7.61
C GLN A 45 19.24 4.29 9.06
N ASP A 46 18.95 5.19 9.99
CA ASP A 46 18.76 4.90 11.42
C ASP A 46 17.30 4.58 11.77
N LEU A 47 16.45 4.34 10.75
CA LEU A 47 15.02 4.02 10.85
C LEU A 47 14.12 5.13 11.39
N ASP A 48 14.61 6.38 11.42
CA ASP A 48 13.75 7.53 11.72
C ASP A 48 12.74 7.75 10.60
N ILE A 49 11.49 7.99 10.97
CA ILE A 49 10.44 8.32 10.01
C ILE A 49 10.63 9.77 9.54
N ARG A 50 11.05 9.95 8.30
CA ARG A 50 11.22 11.27 7.67
C ARG A 50 9.91 11.81 7.14
N SER A 51 9.08 10.95 6.55
CA SER A 51 7.74 11.33 6.08
C SER A 51 6.83 10.12 5.94
N VAL A 52 5.54 10.37 5.97
CA VAL A 52 4.48 9.39 5.69
C VAL A 52 3.43 10.04 4.82
N ARG A 53 3.00 9.35 3.77
CA ARG A 53 1.82 9.71 3.00
C ARG A 53 0.88 8.52 2.90
N LYS A 54 -0.43 8.79 3.00
CA LYS A 54 -1.48 7.80 2.73
C LYS A 54 -1.79 7.82 1.24
N ILE A 55 -1.98 6.64 0.66
CA ILE A 55 -2.51 6.42 -0.68
C ILE A 55 -3.81 5.67 -0.52
N GLU A 56 -4.89 6.32 -0.95
CA GLU A 56 -6.21 5.73 -1.05
C GLU A 56 -6.38 5.20 -2.48
N THR A 57 -7.02 4.04 -2.61
CA THR A 57 -7.29 3.40 -3.90
C THR A 57 -8.54 2.55 -3.78
N ASP A 58 -9.32 2.51 -4.84
CA ASP A 58 -10.51 1.68 -5.02
C ASP A 58 -10.24 0.18 -4.77
N LEU A 59 -8.96 -0.24 -4.85
CA LEU A 59 -8.53 -1.58 -4.47
C LEU A 59 -8.86 -1.88 -3.00
N PHE A 60 -8.84 -0.90 -2.11
CA PHE A 60 -9.14 -1.09 -0.69
C PHE A 60 -10.56 -0.65 -0.31
N GLU A 61 -11.23 0.18 -1.11
CA GLU A 61 -12.53 0.78 -0.75
C GLU A 61 -13.70 -0.22 -0.77
N ASN A 62 -13.62 -1.28 -1.59
CA ASN A 62 -14.68 -2.28 -1.67
C ASN A 62 -14.48 -3.38 -0.62
N ALA A 63 -15.50 -3.68 0.19
CA ALA A 63 -15.48 -4.79 1.16
C ALA A 63 -15.20 -6.17 0.50
N ARG A 64 -15.44 -6.29 -0.81
CA ARG A 64 -15.08 -7.44 -1.65
C ARG A 64 -13.57 -7.55 -1.91
N ASN A 65 -12.83 -6.45 -1.84
CA ASN A 65 -11.39 -6.33 -2.08
C ASN A 65 -10.54 -6.24 -0.80
N ARG A 66 -11.18 -6.40 0.37
CA ARG A 66 -10.47 -6.68 1.65
C ARG A 66 -9.72 -8.02 1.59
N GLY A 67 -8.71 -8.16 2.44
CA GLY A 67 -7.79 -9.31 2.47
C GLY A 67 -6.64 -9.20 1.48
N ILE A 68 -6.04 -8.01 1.38
CA ILE A 68 -4.73 -7.84 0.73
C ILE A 68 -3.67 -8.28 1.74
N GLU A 69 -3.08 -9.43 1.50
CA GLU A 69 -2.12 -10.07 2.41
C GLU A 69 -0.66 -9.88 1.95
N GLY A 70 -0.49 -9.43 0.71
CA GLY A 70 0.83 -9.37 0.10
C GLY A 70 0.96 -8.21 -0.87
N ILE A 71 2.13 -7.56 -0.81
CA ILE A 71 2.59 -6.63 -1.82
C ILE A 71 3.98 -7.04 -2.32
N ALA A 72 4.26 -6.77 -3.59
CA ALA A 72 5.56 -7.02 -4.19
C ALA A 72 5.98 -5.89 -5.13
N TRP A 73 7.24 -5.48 -5.06
CA TRP A 73 7.80 -4.45 -5.94
C TRP A 73 8.66 -5.02 -7.06
N MET A 74 8.30 -4.72 -8.30
CA MET A 74 9.09 -5.05 -9.48
C MET A 74 9.83 -3.81 -9.98
N ALA A 75 10.98 -3.53 -9.38
CA ALA A 75 11.80 -2.36 -9.68
C ALA A 75 12.13 -2.21 -11.17
N GLY A 76 12.45 -3.31 -11.86
CA GLY A 76 12.80 -3.30 -13.29
C GLY A 76 11.66 -2.86 -14.22
N ARG A 77 10.41 -2.85 -13.74
CA ARG A 77 9.23 -2.43 -14.50
C ARG A 77 8.44 -1.30 -13.84
N ASN A 78 8.90 -0.82 -12.69
CA ASN A 78 8.22 0.18 -11.88
C ASN A 78 6.75 -0.20 -11.58
N GLU A 79 6.53 -1.47 -11.25
CA GLU A 79 5.20 -2.05 -11.01
C GLU A 79 5.08 -2.58 -9.58
N LEU A 80 3.98 -2.24 -8.91
CA LEU A 80 3.57 -2.88 -7.67
C LEU A 80 2.54 -3.96 -7.97
N TYR A 81 2.69 -5.08 -7.29
CA TYR A 81 1.77 -6.21 -7.31
C TYR A 81 1.12 -6.36 -5.95
N PHE A 82 -0.15 -6.77 -5.93
CA PHE A 82 -0.94 -6.99 -4.72
C PHE A 82 -1.56 -8.38 -4.79
N ALA A 83 -1.49 -9.12 -3.69
CA ALA A 83 -2.12 -10.43 -3.54
C ALA A 83 -3.32 -10.31 -2.61
N LYS A 84 -4.47 -10.75 -3.10
CA LYS A 84 -5.72 -10.82 -2.35
C LYS A 84 -6.06 -12.27 -2.03
N GLU A 85 -6.10 -12.64 -0.75
CA GLU A 85 -6.39 -14.02 -0.32
C GLU A 85 -7.89 -14.34 -0.38
N ARG A 86 -8.75 -13.38 -0.02
CA ARG A 86 -10.18 -13.65 0.12
C ARG A 86 -10.82 -14.00 -1.22
N LYS A 87 -11.72 -15.01 -1.31
CA LYS A 87 -12.32 -15.45 -2.58
C LYS A 87 -13.09 -14.34 -3.33
N PRO A 88 -12.92 -14.20 -4.67
CA PRO A 88 -11.92 -14.90 -5.48
C PRO A 88 -10.50 -14.44 -5.12
N VAL A 89 -9.56 -15.39 -5.09
CA VAL A 89 -8.13 -15.09 -4.96
C VAL A 89 -7.72 -14.33 -6.21
N MET A 90 -7.08 -13.18 -6.05
CA MET A 90 -6.72 -12.31 -7.17
C MET A 90 -5.34 -11.71 -6.98
N LEU A 91 -4.64 -11.52 -8.09
CA LEU A 91 -3.46 -10.66 -8.15
C LEU A 91 -3.85 -9.36 -8.85
N TYR A 92 -3.35 -8.24 -8.36
CA TYR A 92 -3.47 -6.94 -9.02
C TYR A 92 -2.08 -6.41 -9.33
N ARG A 93 -1.95 -5.59 -10.36
CA ARG A 93 -0.77 -4.75 -10.58
C ARG A 93 -1.13 -3.31 -10.82
N THR A 94 -0.21 -2.41 -10.53
CA THR A 94 -0.28 -1.03 -11.01
C THR A 94 -0.07 -0.96 -12.52
N GLN A 95 -0.90 -0.18 -13.20
CA GLN A 95 -0.66 0.35 -14.54
C GLN A 95 -0.53 1.86 -14.45
N SER A 96 0.44 2.43 -15.16
CA SER A 96 0.55 3.88 -15.30
C SER A 96 0.04 4.30 -16.67
N ASP A 97 -0.98 5.14 -16.70
CA ASP A 97 -1.55 5.73 -17.90
C ASP A 97 -1.56 7.27 -17.79
N GLY A 98 -0.53 7.92 -18.34
CA GLY A 98 -0.49 9.39 -18.41
C GLY A 98 -0.43 10.10 -17.05
N GLY A 99 0.05 9.43 -16.00
CA GLY A 99 0.25 10.01 -14.66
C GLY A 99 -0.78 9.57 -13.62
N LEU A 100 -1.83 8.85 -14.01
CA LEU A 100 -2.71 8.15 -13.09
C LEU A 100 -2.17 6.73 -12.83
N THR A 101 -2.34 6.24 -11.61
CA THR A 101 -1.99 4.86 -11.24
C THR A 101 -3.29 4.10 -11.07
N HIS A 102 -3.54 3.14 -11.96
CA HIS A 102 -4.69 2.25 -11.89
C HIS A 102 -4.25 0.86 -11.45
N PHE A 103 -5.13 0.12 -10.79
CA PHE A 103 -4.89 -1.29 -10.47
C PHE A 103 -5.66 -2.17 -11.44
N SER A 104 -4.96 -3.05 -12.14
CA SER A 104 -5.57 -4.02 -13.04
C SER A 104 -5.45 -5.42 -12.49
N GLU A 105 -6.53 -6.19 -12.58
CA GLU A 105 -6.56 -7.61 -12.25
C GLU A 105 -5.63 -8.42 -13.18
N ILE A 106 -4.84 -9.29 -12.58
CA ILE A 106 -4.02 -10.31 -13.24
C ILE A 106 -4.66 -11.66 -12.91
N VAL A 107 -5.68 -12.01 -13.69
CA VAL A 107 -6.27 -13.36 -13.87
C VAL A 107 -6.90 -14.01 -12.60
N PRO A 108 -8.12 -14.56 -12.67
CA PRO A 108 -8.61 -15.50 -11.66
C PRO A 108 -7.80 -16.79 -11.77
N THR A 109 -7.11 -17.22 -10.71
CA THR A 109 -6.59 -18.59 -10.64
C THR A 109 -7.77 -19.54 -10.42
N GLY A 110 -8.41 -19.98 -11.51
CA GLY A 110 -9.45 -21.01 -11.51
C GLY A 110 -10.85 -20.51 -11.85
#